data_AF-A0A024UW25-F1
#
_entry.id   AF-A0A024UW25-F1
#
_cell.length_a   1.000
_cell.length_b   1.000
_cell.length_c   1.000
_cell.angle_alpha   90.00
_cell.angle_beta   90.00
_cell.angle_gamma   90.00
#
_symmetry.space_group_name_H-M   'P 1'
#
loop_
_entity.id
_entity.type
_entity.pdbx_description
1 polymer ?
#
loop_
_entity_poly.entity_id
_entity_poly.type
_entity_poly.pdbx_seq_one_letter_code
_entity_poly.pdbx_strand_id
1 'polypeptide(L)'
;MSWIWGSDATAEQANMVVMSLQGELDERQATIEALVKALKREKEEYKQALIDEVHDLHERKKALTDELAQIDALISAKTQQITLGNKPKSKGRATVAVSPSATEAAPTVPPAPAQPTAGKQPKKKTTAIMHDAVEPEAEASVAPSSIRVASTHPELQKVREIDAQTAFIIQRSNNANTVVYKGNLASNNVALDPKAPLHIYWIMFALPGNPVPTEELNMIERNTAYGATATPSETTAGEYGVALASLKDRRIVIFVDSNGQVRARSTVNGKANVYLERVYVQSTTSWGLPKVEYVEIFGVDPVTQERVYEKKLP
;
A
#
# COMPACT_ATOMS: atom_id res chain seq x y z
N MET A 1 35.13 -42.15 -66.39
CA MET A 1 33.94 -41.26 -66.38
C MET A 1 34.04 -40.41 -65.14
N SER A 2 34.17 -39.10 -65.34
CA SER A 2 34.33 -38.08 -64.30
C SER A 2 33.01 -37.85 -63.57
N TRP A 3 33.01 -37.92 -62.24
CA TRP A 3 31.96 -37.42 -61.36
C TRP A 3 32.64 -36.52 -60.31
N ILE A 4 32.80 -35.25 -60.67
CA ILE A 4 33.15 -34.16 -59.77
C ILE A 4 32.07 -33.09 -60.00
N TRP A 5 31.77 -32.31 -58.96
CA TRP A 5 30.90 -31.11 -58.87
C TRP A 5 29.56 -31.33 -58.17
N GLY A 6 29.50 -30.91 -56.90
CA GLY A 6 28.24 -30.71 -56.18
C GLY A 6 28.28 -30.43 -54.67
N SER A 7 29.39 -30.64 -53.95
CA SER A 7 29.40 -30.56 -52.48
C SER A 7 30.23 -29.45 -51.83
N ASP A 8 31.30 -28.96 -52.46
CA ASP A 8 32.21 -27.98 -51.82
C ASP A 8 31.63 -26.56 -51.75
N ALA A 9 30.93 -26.10 -52.79
CA ALA A 9 30.37 -24.74 -52.81
C ALA A 9 29.33 -24.50 -51.71
N THR A 10 28.54 -25.53 -51.37
CA THR A 10 27.52 -25.45 -50.32
C THR A 10 28.13 -25.49 -48.91
N ALA A 11 29.24 -26.22 -48.74
CA ALA A 11 29.98 -26.29 -47.48
C ALA A 11 30.71 -24.98 -47.17
N GLU A 12 31.32 -24.34 -48.17
CA GLU A 12 31.95 -23.02 -48.02
C GLU A 12 30.90 -21.95 -47.68
N GLN A 13 29.76 -21.95 -48.37
CA GLN A 13 28.66 -21.03 -48.07
C GLN A 13 28.12 -21.22 -46.64
N ALA A 14 27.95 -22.47 -46.19
CA ALA A 14 27.54 -22.76 -44.82
C ALA A 14 28.57 -22.27 -43.80
N ASN A 15 29.86 -22.47 -44.06
CA ASN A 15 30.93 -22.02 -43.17
C ASN A 15 31.00 -20.49 -43.07
N MET A 16 30.81 -19.77 -44.18
CA MET A 16 30.76 -18.31 -44.19
C MET A 16 29.59 -17.76 -43.35
N VAL A 17 28.41 -18.38 -43.44
CA VAL A 17 27.24 -17.99 -42.63
C VAL A 17 27.47 -18.30 -41.15
N VAL A 18 28.09 -19.44 -40.82
CA VAL A 18 28.43 -19.77 -39.43
C VAL A 18 29.42 -18.75 -38.85
N MET A 19 30.45 -18.37 -39.60
CA MET A 19 31.41 -17.36 -39.15
C MET A 19 30.75 -15.98 -38.99
N SER A 20 29.83 -15.59 -39.88
CA SER A 20 29.11 -14.31 -39.72
C SER A 20 28.20 -14.30 -38.50
N LEU A 21 27.45 -15.39 -38.26
CA LEU A 21 26.59 -15.54 -37.09
C LEU A 21 27.41 -15.58 -35.79
N GLN A 22 28.58 -16.21 -35.81
CA GLN A 22 29.48 -16.19 -34.66
C GLN A 22 29.99 -14.77 -34.38
N GLY A 23 30.37 -14.02 -35.41
CA GLY A 23 30.74 -12.61 -35.27
C GLY A 23 29.61 -11.75 -34.68
N GLU A 24 28.38 -11.90 -35.19
CA GLU A 24 27.22 -11.21 -34.64
C GLU A 24 26.91 -11.61 -33.18
N LEU A 25 27.11 -12.88 -32.83
CA LEU A 25 26.92 -13.38 -31.47
C LEU A 25 27.96 -12.77 -30.52
N ASP A 26 29.22 -12.71 -30.93
CA ASP A 26 30.32 -12.15 -30.14
C ASP A 26 30.12 -10.63 -29.93
N GLU A 27 29.66 -9.90 -30.95
CA GLU A 27 29.30 -8.47 -30.83
C GLU A 27 28.16 -8.25 -29.84
N ARG A 28 27.11 -9.08 -29.90
CA ARG A 28 25.99 -9.02 -28.94
C ARG A 28 26.46 -9.35 -27.53
N GLN A 29 27.32 -10.35 -27.38
CA GLN A 29 27.87 -10.73 -26.09
C GLN A 29 28.69 -9.58 -25.48
N ALA A 30 29.56 -8.94 -26.28
CA ALA A 30 30.32 -7.78 -25.84
C ALA A 30 29.42 -6.60 -25.44
N THR A 31 28.34 -6.36 -26.19
CA THR A 31 27.36 -5.31 -25.88
C THR A 31 26.64 -5.59 -24.56
N ILE A 32 26.21 -6.83 -24.34
CA ILE A 32 25.56 -7.25 -23.08
C ILE A 32 26.52 -7.06 -21.91
N GLU A 33 27.79 -7.47 -22.05
CA GLU A 33 28.80 -7.30 -21.01
C GLU A 33 29.06 -5.83 -20.69
N ALA A 34 29.12 -4.97 -21.70
CA ALA A 34 29.26 -3.52 -21.52
C ALA A 34 28.07 -2.93 -20.75
N LEU A 35 26.83 -3.30 -21.12
CA LEU A 35 25.61 -2.85 -20.43
C LEU A 35 25.57 -3.33 -18.98
N VAL A 36 25.90 -4.60 -18.72
CA VAL A 36 25.95 -5.15 -17.36
C VAL A 36 27.00 -4.42 -16.52
N LYS A 37 28.16 -4.11 -17.09
CA LYS A 37 29.20 -3.34 -16.40
C LYS A 37 28.75 -1.91 -16.11
N ALA A 38 28.08 -1.25 -17.06
CA ALA A 38 27.53 0.09 -16.88
C ALA A 38 26.47 0.12 -15.76
N LEU A 39 25.53 -0.82 -15.77
CA LEU A 39 24.49 -0.93 -14.74
C LEU A 39 25.09 -1.19 -13.36
N LYS A 40 26.09 -2.08 -13.26
CA LYS A 40 26.81 -2.30 -12.00
C LYS A 40 27.47 -1.02 -11.49
N ARG A 41 28.07 -0.25 -12.37
CA ARG A 41 28.71 1.03 -12.01
C ARG A 41 27.69 2.05 -11.52
N GLU A 42 26.59 2.23 -12.25
CA GLU A 42 25.50 3.13 -11.85
C GLU A 42 24.91 2.73 -10.48
N LYS A 43 24.74 1.42 -10.24
CA LYS A 43 24.27 0.92 -8.95
C LYS A 43 25.23 1.23 -7.80
N GLU A 44 26.54 1.09 -8.01
CA GLU A 44 27.53 1.43 -6.98
C GLU A 44 27.63 2.95 -6.77
N GLU A 45 27.52 3.75 -7.84
CA GLU A 45 27.48 5.22 -7.74
C GLU A 45 26.23 5.68 -6.94
N TYR A 46 25.05 5.11 -7.22
CA TYR A 46 23.83 5.38 -6.47
C TYR A 46 23.94 4.98 -4.99
N LYS A 47 24.50 3.80 -4.72
CA LYS A 47 24.73 3.33 -3.36
C LYS A 47 25.70 4.25 -2.61
N GLN A 48 26.76 4.71 -3.26
CA GLN A 48 27.71 5.63 -2.66
C GLN A 48 27.06 6.98 -2.36
N ALA A 49 26.25 7.52 -3.28
CA ALA A 49 25.51 8.76 -3.06
C ALA A 49 24.57 8.66 -1.84
N LEU A 50 23.88 7.53 -1.64
CA LEU A 50 23.06 7.31 -0.44
C LEU A 50 23.90 7.27 0.85
N ILE A 51 25.08 6.64 0.81
CA ILE A 51 25.97 6.59 1.98
C ILE A 51 26.42 8.01 2.36
N ASP A 52 26.77 8.81 1.36
CA ASP A 52 27.22 10.19 1.56
C ASP A 52 26.06 11.05 2.09
N GLU A 53 24.84 10.92 1.55
CA GLU A 53 23.66 11.62 2.07
C GLU A 53 23.36 11.23 3.53
N VAL A 54 23.44 9.95 3.88
CA VAL A 54 23.27 9.49 5.26
C VAL A 54 24.36 10.05 6.17
N HIS A 55 25.60 10.18 5.68
CA HIS A 55 26.68 10.80 6.44
C HIS A 55 26.38 12.27 6.75
N ASP A 56 26.01 13.05 5.74
CA ASP A 56 25.61 14.46 5.90
C ASP A 56 24.44 14.62 6.89
N LEU A 57 23.44 13.74 6.82
CA LEU A 57 22.32 13.74 7.76
C LEU A 57 22.76 13.44 9.19
N HIS A 58 23.72 12.55 9.40
CA HIS A 58 24.29 12.30 10.72
C HIS A 58 25.05 13.51 11.26
N GLU A 59 25.81 14.20 10.42
CA GLU A 59 26.52 15.43 10.81
C GLU A 59 25.52 16.53 11.20
N ARG A 60 24.48 16.76 10.40
CA ARG A 60 23.41 17.72 10.71
C ARG A 60 22.69 17.36 12.00
N LYS A 61 22.36 16.08 12.21
CA LYS A 61 21.75 15.60 13.45
C LYS A 61 22.65 15.87 14.66
N LYS A 62 23.95 15.64 14.53
CA LYS A 62 24.92 15.91 15.60
C LYS A 62 24.97 17.40 15.94
N ALA A 63 25.08 18.27 14.93
CA ALA A 63 25.07 19.72 15.13
C ALA A 63 23.81 20.21 15.87
N LEU A 64 22.63 19.74 15.44
CA LEU A 64 21.36 20.05 16.12
C LEU A 64 21.33 19.53 17.57
N THR A 65 21.94 18.37 17.83
CA THR A 65 22.02 17.82 19.19
C THR A 65 22.90 18.69 20.09
N ASP A 66 24.02 19.20 19.56
CA ASP A 66 24.90 20.11 20.28
C ASP A 66 24.21 21.46 20.56
N GLU A 67 23.44 21.99 19.59
CA GLU A 67 22.62 23.19 19.78
C GLU A 67 21.55 23.00 20.86
N LEU A 68 20.84 21.86 20.85
CA LEU A 68 19.86 21.54 21.88
C LEU A 68 20.50 21.44 23.28
N ALA A 69 21.66 20.80 23.40
CA ALA A 69 22.40 20.73 24.66
C ALA A 69 22.81 22.13 25.16
N GLN A 70 23.18 23.03 24.26
CA GLN A 70 23.46 24.42 24.62
C GLN A 70 22.21 25.16 25.11
N ILE A 71 21.06 24.95 24.46
CA ILE A 71 19.78 25.51 24.91
C ILE A 71 19.41 24.98 26.30
N ASP A 72 19.56 23.68 26.55
CA ASP A 72 19.30 23.07 27.86
C ASP A 72 20.22 23.63 28.96
N ALA A 73 21.49 23.88 28.64
CA ALA A 73 22.41 24.55 29.54
C ALA A 73 21.96 25.99 29.87
N LEU A 74 21.46 26.73 28.88
CA LEU A 74 20.90 28.08 29.09
C LEU A 74 19.62 28.05 29.93
N ILE A 75 18.72 27.09 29.67
CA ILE A 75 17.48 26.91 30.42
C ILE A 75 17.81 26.59 31.88
N SER A 76 18.73 25.65 32.14
CA SER A 76 19.12 25.28 33.50
C SER A 76 19.78 26.44 34.24
N ALA A 77 20.68 27.20 33.60
CA ALA A 77 21.29 28.39 34.17
C ALA A 77 20.24 29.47 34.50
N LYS A 78 19.28 29.70 33.60
CA LYS A 78 18.21 30.67 33.83
C LYS A 78 17.27 30.23 34.95
N THR A 79 16.96 28.95 35.01
CA THR A 79 16.16 28.36 36.09
C THR A 79 16.85 28.54 37.44
N GLN A 80 18.16 28.29 37.52
CA GLN A 80 18.94 28.56 38.75
C GLN A 80 18.92 30.05 39.13
N GLN A 81 19.02 30.97 38.17
CA GLN A 81 18.88 32.42 38.44
C GLN A 81 17.52 32.78 39.02
N ILE A 82 16.44 32.15 38.53
CA ILE A 82 15.09 32.35 39.05
C ILE A 82 15.01 31.84 40.50
N THR A 83 15.52 30.63 40.76
CA THR A 83 15.51 30.03 42.11
C THR A 83 16.33 30.84 43.12
N LEU A 84 17.44 31.45 42.70
CA LEU A 84 18.33 32.24 43.56
C LEU A 84 17.89 33.70 43.75
N GLY A 85 16.79 34.15 43.14
CA GLY A 85 16.15 35.44 43.43
C GLY A 85 16.97 36.70 43.07
N ASN A 86 18.01 36.61 42.23
CA ASN A 86 18.86 37.75 41.90
C ASN A 86 18.25 38.65 40.82
N LYS A 87 17.94 39.92 41.17
CA LYS A 87 17.64 40.98 40.18
C LYS A 87 18.91 41.35 39.38
N PRO A 88 18.80 41.60 38.05
CA PRO A 88 19.97 41.94 37.25
C PRO A 88 20.50 43.35 37.63
N LYS A 89 21.80 43.44 37.96
CA LYS A 89 22.52 44.72 38.03
C LYS A 89 22.67 45.29 36.62
N SER A 90 22.10 46.48 36.39
CA SER A 90 22.36 47.28 35.18
C SER A 90 23.84 47.61 35.07
N LYS A 91 24.50 47.14 33.99
CA LYS A 91 25.79 47.69 33.55
C LYS A 91 25.58 48.44 32.24
N GLY A 92 26.06 49.67 32.22
CA GLY A 92 25.82 50.65 31.17
C GLY A 92 26.46 50.30 29.83
N ARG A 93 25.74 50.72 28.78
CA ARG A 93 26.20 51.26 27.49
C ARG A 93 27.66 50.98 27.12
N ALA A 94 27.87 49.96 26.30
CA ALA A 94 28.94 49.93 25.32
C ALA A 94 28.29 49.73 23.94
N THR A 95 28.54 50.68 23.07
CA THR A 95 28.07 50.79 21.69
C THR A 95 28.58 49.64 20.82
N VAL A 96 27.68 48.97 20.09
CA VAL A 96 28.04 48.20 18.88
C VAL A 96 27.12 48.65 17.76
N ALA A 97 27.77 48.94 16.63
CA ALA A 97 27.25 49.59 15.45
C ALA A 97 26.21 48.74 14.69
N VAL A 98 25.34 49.48 14.00
CA VAL A 98 24.34 49.03 13.03
C VAL A 98 25.02 48.50 11.77
N SER A 99 24.51 47.39 11.22
CA SER A 99 24.17 47.34 9.78
C SER A 99 23.09 46.29 9.48
N PRO A 100 22.18 46.56 8.52
CA PRO A 100 20.86 45.95 8.44
C PRO A 100 20.69 45.04 7.21
N SER A 101 19.79 44.07 7.29
CA SER A 101 19.12 43.43 6.14
C SER A 101 18.04 42.48 6.69
N ALA A 102 16.82 42.34 6.21
CA ALA A 102 15.93 43.15 5.39
C ALA A 102 14.55 42.47 5.50
N THR A 103 13.49 43.28 5.48
CA THR A 103 12.15 42.96 4.96
C THR A 103 11.22 42.04 5.76
N GLU A 104 10.42 42.74 6.55
CA GLU A 104 9.04 42.47 6.95
C GLU A 104 8.12 42.13 5.76
N ALA A 105 7.31 41.07 5.91
CA ALA A 105 6.08 40.89 5.12
C ALA A 105 5.05 40.10 5.95
N ALA A 106 4.11 40.83 6.55
CA ALA A 106 2.87 40.30 7.11
C ALA A 106 1.84 40.06 6.00
N PRO A 107 0.96 39.05 6.08
CA PRO A 107 -0.25 39.02 5.26
C PRO A 107 -1.45 39.56 6.05
N THR A 108 -2.02 40.64 5.53
CA THR A 108 -3.32 41.20 5.91
C THR A 108 -4.47 40.42 5.28
N VAL A 109 -5.42 39.97 6.10
CA VAL A 109 -6.76 39.48 5.70
C VAL A 109 -7.72 40.68 5.64
N PRO A 110 -8.64 40.75 4.64
CA PRO A 110 -10.08 40.93 4.96
C PRO A 110 -11.00 40.25 3.90
N PRO A 111 -12.35 40.40 3.92
CA PRO A 111 -13.28 39.44 4.53
C PRO A 111 -14.34 38.86 3.56
N ALA A 112 -15.06 37.83 4.02
CA ALA A 112 -16.23 37.26 3.37
C ALA A 112 -17.50 38.13 3.53
N PRO A 113 -18.50 38.00 2.63
CA PRO A 113 -19.87 38.38 2.92
C PRO A 113 -20.86 37.20 2.91
N ALA A 114 -21.60 37.11 4.02
CA ALA A 114 -23.03 36.83 4.22
C ALA A 114 -23.82 35.85 3.33
N GLN A 115 -24.56 34.98 4.03
CA GLN A 115 -25.74 34.20 3.60
C GLN A 115 -26.89 35.07 3.05
N PRO A 116 -27.88 34.42 2.40
CA PRO A 116 -29.23 34.58 2.90
C PRO A 116 -30.02 33.27 3.07
N THR A 117 -31.12 33.47 3.78
CA THR A 117 -32.03 32.58 4.49
C THR A 117 -33.16 31.96 3.65
N ALA A 118 -33.81 30.96 4.29
CA ALA A 118 -35.26 30.68 4.29
C ALA A 118 -35.82 29.65 3.30
N GLY A 119 -36.61 28.69 3.82
CA GLY A 119 -37.48 27.87 2.98
C GLY A 119 -38.11 26.59 3.55
N LYS A 120 -38.96 26.71 4.58
CA LYS A 120 -40.20 25.91 4.84
C LYS A 120 -40.19 24.37 4.92
N GLN A 121 -40.68 23.90 6.07
CA GLN A 121 -41.38 22.63 6.31
C GLN A 121 -42.61 22.42 5.40
N PRO A 122 -43.08 21.17 5.29
CA PRO A 122 -44.44 20.90 5.77
C PRO A 122 -44.55 19.66 6.68
N LYS A 123 -45.58 19.69 7.52
CA LYS A 123 -46.01 18.65 8.47
C LYS A 123 -47.15 17.79 7.90
N LYS A 124 -47.42 16.65 8.59
CA LYS A 124 -48.70 15.90 8.75
C LYS A 124 -49.05 14.93 7.60
N LYS A 125 -49.55 13.71 7.79
CA LYS A 125 -50.37 12.99 8.82
C LYS A 125 -50.06 11.48 8.67
N THR A 126 -49.83 10.69 9.73
CA THR A 126 -50.81 9.86 10.48
C THR A 126 -51.82 9.11 9.61
N THR A 127 -51.81 7.77 9.62
CA THR A 127 -52.98 6.92 9.96
C THR A 127 -52.48 5.51 10.31
N ALA A 128 -52.89 5.01 11.47
CA ALA A 128 -52.74 3.63 11.93
C ALA A 128 -54.01 2.85 11.60
N ILE A 129 -53.92 1.55 11.29
CA ILE A 129 -54.99 0.56 11.55
C ILE A 129 -54.35 -0.77 11.97
N MET A 130 -54.95 -1.36 13.00
CA MET A 130 -54.56 -2.52 13.81
C MET A 130 -55.25 -3.82 13.33
N HIS A 131 -54.99 -4.90 14.08
CA HIS A 131 -55.66 -6.22 14.17
C HIS A 131 -55.07 -7.33 13.28
N ASP A 132 -54.81 -8.55 13.74
CA ASP A 132 -55.27 -9.21 14.97
C ASP A 132 -54.34 -10.37 15.36
N ALA A 133 -54.49 -10.80 16.60
CA ALA A 133 -53.77 -11.85 17.32
C ALA A 133 -54.11 -13.26 16.84
N VAL A 134 -53.13 -14.17 16.88
CA VAL A 134 -53.32 -15.57 17.27
C VAL A 134 -52.03 -16.05 17.98
N GLU A 135 -52.18 -16.41 19.25
CA GLU A 135 -51.30 -17.26 20.08
C GLU A 135 -52.11 -18.57 20.34
N PRO A 136 -51.59 -19.67 20.93
CA PRO A 136 -50.23 -19.93 21.43
C PRO A 136 -49.72 -21.38 21.16
N GLU A 137 -48.64 -21.74 21.89
CA GLU A 137 -48.11 -23.08 22.21
C GLU A 137 -47.04 -23.69 21.29
N ALA A 138 -45.77 -23.65 21.73
CA ALA A 138 -45.15 -24.73 22.51
C ALA A 138 -43.63 -24.54 22.61
N GLU A 139 -43.10 -24.83 23.80
CA GLU A 139 -41.74 -24.63 24.26
C GLU A 139 -40.67 -25.38 23.44
N ALA A 140 -39.55 -24.72 23.15
CA ALA A 140 -38.26 -25.37 23.06
C ALA A 140 -37.14 -24.41 23.48
N SER A 141 -36.56 -24.70 24.63
CA SER A 141 -35.39 -24.07 25.24
C SER A 141 -34.20 -24.02 24.26
N VAL A 142 -33.63 -22.84 24.05
CA VAL A 142 -32.22 -22.70 23.65
C VAL A 142 -31.64 -21.42 24.24
N ALA A 143 -30.56 -21.60 24.98
CA ALA A 143 -29.79 -20.58 25.67
C ALA A 143 -29.37 -19.41 24.75
N PRO A 144 -29.17 -18.19 25.28
CA PRO A 144 -28.78 -17.05 24.46
C PRO A 144 -27.37 -17.27 23.92
N SER A 145 -27.32 -17.67 22.65
CA SER A 145 -26.11 -17.61 21.84
C SER A 145 -25.74 -16.14 21.71
N SER A 146 -24.69 -15.78 22.43
CA SER A 146 -24.03 -14.49 22.31
C SER A 146 -23.72 -14.28 20.84
N ILE A 147 -24.29 -13.22 20.27
CA ILE A 147 -23.99 -12.73 18.93
C ILE A 147 -22.48 -12.48 18.89
N ARG A 148 -21.73 -13.44 18.33
CA ARG A 148 -20.32 -13.25 18.03
C ARG A 148 -20.27 -12.49 16.72
N VAL A 149 -20.28 -11.17 16.82
CA VAL A 149 -19.90 -10.33 15.68
C VAL A 149 -18.49 -10.76 15.28
N ALA A 150 -18.31 -11.37 14.11
CA ALA A 150 -16.96 -11.52 13.58
C ALA A 150 -16.39 -10.12 13.36
N SER A 151 -15.58 -9.68 14.31
CA SER A 151 -14.64 -8.61 14.12
C SER A 151 -13.77 -8.98 12.92
N THR A 152 -13.75 -8.12 11.91
CA THR A 152 -12.83 -8.21 10.77
C THR A 152 -11.40 -8.48 11.24
N HIS A 153 -10.62 -9.23 10.46
CA HIS A 153 -9.25 -9.55 10.78
C HIS A 153 -8.47 -8.30 11.25
N PRO A 154 -7.77 -8.32 12.40
CA PRO A 154 -7.15 -7.12 12.99
C PRO A 154 -6.25 -6.35 12.02
N GLU A 155 -5.49 -7.08 11.21
CA GLU A 155 -4.58 -6.51 10.21
C GLU A 155 -5.31 -5.81 9.05
N LEU A 156 -6.47 -6.32 8.63
CA LEU A 156 -7.31 -5.64 7.65
C LEU A 156 -7.98 -4.41 8.29
N GLN A 157 -8.39 -4.51 9.55
CA GLN A 157 -8.96 -3.39 10.29
C GLN A 157 -7.95 -2.23 10.39
N LYS A 158 -6.69 -2.51 10.74
CA LYS A 158 -5.61 -1.52 10.77
C LYS A 158 -5.44 -0.79 9.44
N VAL A 159 -5.51 -1.52 8.32
CA VAL A 159 -5.44 -0.90 6.98
C VAL A 159 -6.69 -0.08 6.68
N ARG A 160 -7.88 -0.53 7.10
CA ARG A 160 -9.14 0.20 6.89
C ARG A 160 -9.24 1.51 7.68
N GLU A 161 -8.47 1.68 8.75
CA GLU A 161 -8.33 2.96 9.43
C GLU A 161 -7.61 4.01 8.55
N ILE A 162 -6.78 3.56 7.60
CA ILE A 162 -6.09 4.41 6.61
C ILE A 162 -6.94 4.51 5.35
N ASP A 163 -7.40 3.37 4.82
CA ASP A 163 -8.20 3.26 3.61
C ASP A 163 -9.42 2.38 3.82
N ALA A 164 -10.54 3.02 4.19
CA ALA A 164 -11.80 2.35 4.52
C ALA A 164 -12.27 1.37 3.43
N GLN A 165 -12.08 1.68 2.15
CA GLN A 165 -12.54 0.87 1.01
C GLN A 165 -11.58 -0.26 0.61
N THR A 166 -10.74 -0.71 1.55
CA THR A 166 -9.88 -1.89 1.36
C THR A 166 -10.69 -3.17 1.38
N ALA A 167 -10.65 -3.91 0.26
CA ALA A 167 -11.34 -5.17 0.08
C ALA A 167 -10.65 -6.31 0.86
N PHE A 168 -9.34 -6.44 0.67
CA PHE A 168 -8.46 -7.41 1.35
C PHE A 168 -7.00 -6.92 1.27
N ILE A 169 -6.11 -7.60 1.99
CA ILE A 169 -4.68 -7.26 2.04
C ILE A 169 -3.79 -8.48 1.79
N ILE A 170 -2.58 -8.23 1.30
CA ILE A 170 -1.50 -9.22 1.25
C ILE A 170 -0.31 -8.74 2.08
N GLN A 171 0.17 -9.60 2.96
CA GLN A 171 1.41 -9.39 3.72
C GLN A 171 2.40 -10.52 3.48
N ARG A 172 3.67 -10.25 3.79
CA ARG A 172 4.77 -11.20 3.62
C ARG A 172 5.61 -11.30 4.88
N SER A 173 6.36 -12.38 5.01
CA SER A 173 7.25 -12.60 6.15
C SER A 173 8.43 -11.63 6.23
N ASN A 174 8.85 -11.05 5.10
CA ASN A 174 10.07 -10.25 5.02
C ASN A 174 9.99 -8.92 5.77
N ASN A 175 8.81 -8.30 5.87
CA ASN A 175 8.60 -7.03 6.57
C ASN A 175 7.11 -6.78 6.85
N ALA A 176 6.81 -5.74 7.64
CA ALA A 176 5.44 -5.35 7.99
C ALA A 176 4.68 -4.63 6.87
N ASN A 177 5.32 -4.34 5.73
CA ASN A 177 4.66 -3.63 4.63
C ASN A 177 3.48 -4.46 4.10
N THR A 178 2.41 -3.76 3.75
CA THR A 178 1.15 -4.40 3.36
C THR A 178 0.75 -3.94 1.97
N VAL A 179 0.47 -4.90 1.09
CA VAL A 179 -0.18 -4.61 -0.20
C VAL A 179 -1.67 -4.49 0.04
N VAL A 180 -2.25 -3.38 -0.41
CA VAL A 180 -3.64 -3.04 -0.25
C VAL A 180 -4.38 -3.24 -1.56
N TYR A 181 -5.51 -3.93 -1.51
CA TYR A 181 -6.42 -4.07 -2.64
C TYR A 181 -7.67 -3.23 -2.36
N LYS A 182 -7.65 -1.99 -2.84
CA LYS A 182 -8.69 -1.00 -2.61
C LYS A 182 -9.69 -0.99 -3.75
N GLY A 183 -10.99 -1.07 -3.44
CA GLY A 183 -12.02 -0.82 -4.44
C GLY A 183 -12.20 0.67 -4.62
N ASN A 184 -12.16 1.14 -5.87
CA ASN A 184 -12.48 2.52 -6.17
C ASN A 184 -13.98 2.63 -6.40
N LEU A 185 -14.63 3.48 -5.61
CA LEU A 185 -16.05 3.78 -5.79
C LEU A 185 -16.23 4.82 -6.90
N ALA A 186 -17.29 4.67 -7.67
CA ALA A 186 -17.76 5.69 -8.60
C ALA A 186 -18.24 6.93 -7.82
N SER A 187 -18.47 8.06 -8.52
CA SER A 187 -18.84 9.34 -7.90
C SER A 187 -20.13 9.30 -7.06
N ASN A 188 -20.96 8.26 -7.23
CA ASN A 188 -22.17 8.05 -6.44
C ASN A 188 -21.92 7.32 -5.11
N ASN A 189 -20.70 6.83 -4.84
CA ASN A 189 -20.32 6.03 -3.68
C ASN A 189 -21.17 4.75 -3.45
N VAL A 190 -21.89 4.28 -4.48
CA VAL A 190 -22.77 3.10 -4.39
C VAL A 190 -22.20 1.91 -5.16
N ALA A 191 -21.43 2.15 -6.22
CA ALA A 191 -20.87 1.12 -7.07
C ALA A 191 -19.37 1.31 -7.27
N LEU A 192 -18.67 0.26 -7.68
CA LEU A 192 -17.28 0.35 -8.12
C LEU A 192 -17.18 1.11 -9.46
N ASP A 193 -16.11 1.89 -9.62
CA ASP A 193 -15.82 2.60 -10.87
C ASP A 193 -15.57 1.59 -12.01
N PRO A 194 -16.37 1.61 -13.09
CA PRO A 194 -16.19 0.68 -14.21
C PRO A 194 -14.89 0.86 -14.99
N LYS A 195 -14.24 2.03 -14.91
CA LYS A 195 -12.96 2.28 -15.60
C LYS A 195 -11.77 1.78 -14.80
N ALA A 196 -11.83 1.91 -13.49
CA ALA A 196 -10.73 1.58 -12.59
C ALA A 196 -11.27 1.01 -11.26
N PRO A 197 -11.91 -0.16 -11.26
CA PRO A 197 -12.64 -0.68 -10.09
C PRO A 197 -11.72 -1.08 -8.92
N LEU A 198 -10.42 -1.26 -9.20
CA LEU A 198 -9.43 -1.75 -8.24
C LEU A 198 -8.15 -0.90 -8.34
N HIS A 199 -7.63 -0.50 -7.18
CA HIS A 199 -6.33 0.14 -7.03
C HIS A 199 -5.47 -0.67 -6.06
N ILE A 200 -4.21 -0.88 -6.42
CA ILE A 200 -3.27 -1.75 -5.68
C ILE A 200 -1.98 -0.99 -5.43
N TYR A 201 -1.59 -0.89 -4.17
CA TYR A 201 -0.42 -0.13 -3.73
C TYR A 201 0.08 -0.68 -2.38
N TRP A 202 1.24 -0.21 -1.95
CA TRP A 202 1.85 -0.50 -0.67
C TRP A 202 1.47 0.53 0.39
N ILE A 203 1.20 0.05 1.61
CA ILE A 203 1.35 0.84 2.84
C ILE A 203 2.64 0.38 3.52
N MET A 204 3.55 1.33 3.73
CA MET A 204 4.92 1.08 4.18
C MET A 204 5.02 1.09 5.71
N PHE A 205 4.35 0.15 6.38
CA PHE A 205 4.38 0.05 7.85
C PHE A 205 5.77 -0.20 8.46
N ALA A 206 6.76 -0.61 7.67
CA ALA A 206 8.14 -0.72 8.13
C ALA A 206 8.89 0.62 8.18
N LEU A 207 8.33 1.69 7.59
CA LEU A 207 8.90 3.03 7.61
C LEU A 207 8.16 3.92 8.62
N PRO A 208 8.87 4.78 9.37
CA PRO A 208 8.24 5.78 10.21
C PRO A 208 7.60 6.88 9.34
N GLY A 209 6.47 7.43 9.80
CA GLY A 209 5.81 8.55 9.15
C GLY A 209 4.40 8.77 9.68
N ASN A 210 3.93 10.02 9.64
CA ASN A 210 2.54 10.37 9.90
C ASN A 210 2.09 11.49 8.94
N PRO A 211 1.22 11.22 7.95
CA PRO A 211 0.57 9.93 7.69
C PRO A 211 1.57 8.82 7.27
N VAL A 212 1.16 7.56 7.42
CA VAL A 212 2.00 6.40 7.05
C VAL A 212 2.32 6.47 5.54
N PRO A 213 3.58 6.31 5.11
CA PRO A 213 3.94 6.39 3.70
C PRO A 213 3.28 5.30 2.85
N THR A 214 2.93 5.64 1.61
CA THR A 214 2.36 4.73 0.62
C THR A 214 3.14 4.77 -0.69
N GLU A 215 3.24 3.64 -1.39
CA GLU A 215 3.97 3.53 -2.66
C GLU A 215 3.19 2.74 -3.71
N GLU A 216 3.25 3.18 -4.98
CA GLU A 216 2.68 2.42 -6.11
C GLU A 216 3.47 1.13 -6.37
N LEU A 217 2.79 0.11 -6.89
CA LEU A 217 3.49 -1.08 -7.38
C LEU A 217 4.37 -0.72 -8.57
N ASN A 218 5.64 -1.12 -8.50
CA ASN A 218 6.54 -1.03 -9.64
C ASN A 218 6.12 -2.02 -10.76
N MET A 219 6.69 -1.86 -11.96
CA MET A 219 6.30 -2.66 -13.13
C MET A 219 6.49 -4.17 -12.92
N ILE A 220 7.55 -4.59 -12.21
CA ILE A 220 7.83 -6.00 -11.96
C ILE A 220 6.79 -6.56 -10.99
N GLU A 221 6.56 -5.89 -9.87
CA GLU A 221 5.58 -6.29 -8.85
C GLU A 221 4.17 -6.38 -9.42
N ARG A 222 3.79 -5.39 -10.24
CA ARG A 222 2.50 -5.34 -10.93
C ARG A 222 2.31 -6.51 -11.88
N ASN A 223 3.35 -6.92 -12.59
CA ASN A 223 3.22 -7.96 -13.62
C ASN A 223 3.45 -9.38 -13.09
N THR A 224 4.03 -9.56 -11.90
CA THR A 224 4.48 -10.88 -11.43
C THR A 224 3.92 -11.29 -10.07
N ALA A 225 3.90 -10.40 -9.07
CA ALA A 225 3.67 -10.77 -7.69
C ALA A 225 2.30 -10.29 -7.16
N TYR A 226 2.05 -8.98 -7.27
CA TYR A 226 0.99 -8.31 -6.53
C TYR A 226 -0.03 -7.58 -7.41
N GLY A 227 0.23 -7.40 -8.70
CA GLY A 227 -0.80 -6.81 -9.55
C GLY A 227 -1.95 -7.77 -9.80
N ALA A 228 -3.08 -7.21 -10.23
CA ALA A 228 -4.26 -7.95 -10.61
C ALA A 228 -5.00 -7.25 -11.74
N THR A 229 -5.76 -8.02 -12.49
CA THR A 229 -6.74 -7.49 -13.43
C THR A 229 -8.13 -7.60 -12.82
N ALA A 230 -8.96 -6.58 -13.05
CA ALA A 230 -10.36 -6.56 -12.63
C ALA A 230 -11.25 -6.48 -13.87
N THR A 231 -12.10 -7.48 -14.06
CA THR A 231 -13.00 -7.60 -15.21
C THR A 231 -14.45 -7.59 -14.73
N PRO A 232 -15.36 -6.83 -15.36
CA PRO A 232 -16.78 -6.86 -15.00
C PRO A 232 -17.34 -8.28 -15.02
N SER A 233 -18.18 -8.62 -14.04
CA SER A 233 -18.90 -9.90 -14.01
C SER A 233 -19.95 -9.95 -15.12
N GLU A 234 -20.00 -11.06 -15.86
CA GLU A 234 -21.00 -11.30 -16.90
C GLU A 234 -22.38 -11.63 -16.31
N THR A 235 -22.42 -12.15 -15.08
CA THR A 235 -23.65 -12.67 -14.47
C THR A 235 -24.28 -11.70 -13.47
N THR A 236 -23.48 -10.82 -12.87
CA THR A 236 -23.92 -9.99 -11.74
C THR A 236 -23.43 -8.56 -11.92
N ALA A 237 -24.36 -7.63 -12.15
CA ALA A 237 -24.04 -6.22 -12.29
C ALA A 237 -23.39 -5.66 -11.01
N GLY A 238 -22.35 -4.83 -11.18
CA GLY A 238 -21.63 -4.18 -10.07
C GLY A 238 -20.53 -5.04 -9.42
N GLU A 239 -20.40 -6.29 -9.81
CA GLU A 239 -19.30 -7.16 -9.37
C GLU A 239 -18.18 -7.23 -10.41
N TYR A 240 -16.94 -7.42 -9.94
CA TYR A 240 -15.78 -7.58 -10.81
C TYR A 240 -15.01 -8.84 -10.39
N GLY A 241 -14.73 -9.70 -11.35
CA GLY A 241 -13.77 -10.78 -11.19
C GLY A 241 -12.36 -10.20 -11.11
N VAL A 242 -11.59 -10.64 -10.11
CA VAL A 242 -10.21 -10.24 -9.89
C VAL A 242 -9.30 -11.45 -10.10
N ALA A 243 -8.34 -11.31 -11.02
CA ALA A 243 -7.32 -12.32 -11.28
C ALA A 243 -5.95 -11.78 -10.85
N LEU A 244 -5.35 -12.40 -9.83
CA LEU A 244 -4.02 -12.02 -9.35
C LEU A 244 -2.96 -12.49 -10.34
N ALA A 245 -1.91 -11.68 -10.56
CA ALA A 245 -0.79 -12.02 -11.43
C ALA A 245 -0.10 -13.33 -11.00
N SER A 246 0.04 -13.53 -9.69
CA SER A 246 0.70 -14.67 -9.06
C SER A 246 -0.21 -15.88 -8.85
N LEU A 247 -1.54 -15.73 -8.96
CA LEU A 247 -2.49 -16.81 -8.66
C LEU A 247 -3.76 -16.67 -9.51
N LYS A 248 -3.63 -16.99 -10.79
CA LYS A 248 -4.69 -16.85 -11.80
C LYS A 248 -5.82 -17.88 -11.64
N ASP A 249 -5.56 -19.00 -10.97
CA ASP A 249 -6.50 -20.08 -10.71
C ASP A 249 -7.45 -19.75 -9.54
N ARG A 250 -7.10 -18.78 -8.68
CA ARG A 250 -7.98 -18.37 -7.59
C ARG A 250 -8.99 -17.34 -8.08
N ARG A 251 -10.26 -17.75 -8.10
CA ARG A 251 -11.39 -16.86 -8.40
C ARG A 251 -11.65 -15.93 -7.21
N ILE A 252 -11.37 -14.65 -7.39
CA ILE A 252 -11.74 -13.58 -6.45
C ILE A 252 -12.80 -12.72 -7.12
N VAL A 253 -13.78 -12.26 -6.35
CA VAL A 253 -14.78 -11.29 -6.80
C VAL A 253 -14.80 -10.11 -5.84
N ILE A 254 -14.70 -8.89 -6.35
CA ILE A 254 -14.86 -7.65 -5.58
C ILE A 254 -16.22 -7.02 -5.86
N PHE A 255 -16.81 -6.44 -4.82
CA PHE A 255 -18.15 -5.82 -4.87
C PHE A 255 -18.33 -4.85 -3.70
N VAL A 256 -19.38 -4.03 -3.76
CA VAL A 256 -19.83 -3.17 -2.65
C VAL A 256 -20.94 -3.91 -1.91
N ASP A 257 -20.80 -4.09 -0.59
CA ASP A 257 -21.81 -4.74 0.23
C ASP A 257 -23.01 -3.82 0.54
N SER A 258 -24.03 -4.35 1.22
CA SER A 258 -25.23 -3.58 1.59
C SER A 258 -24.96 -2.40 2.52
N ASN A 259 -23.78 -2.35 3.15
CA ASN A 259 -23.36 -1.26 4.03
C ASN A 259 -22.50 -0.22 3.29
N GLY A 260 -22.34 -0.35 1.96
CA GLY A 260 -21.49 0.54 1.17
C GLY A 260 -20.00 0.25 1.32
N GLN A 261 -19.63 -0.90 1.89
CA GLN A 261 -18.23 -1.27 2.10
C GLN A 261 -17.75 -2.18 0.97
N VAL A 262 -16.60 -1.87 0.38
CA VAL A 262 -15.95 -2.77 -0.57
C VAL A 262 -15.51 -4.06 0.15
N ARG A 263 -15.90 -5.20 -0.43
CA ARG A 263 -15.57 -6.55 0.01
C ARG A 263 -15.01 -7.37 -1.14
N ALA A 264 -14.18 -8.36 -0.81
CA ALA A 264 -13.76 -9.41 -1.72
C ALA A 264 -14.31 -10.75 -1.22
N ARG A 265 -14.75 -11.62 -2.14
CA ARG A 265 -15.12 -13.01 -1.84
C ARG A 265 -14.33 -13.99 -2.68
N SER A 266 -14.02 -15.14 -2.08
CA SER A 266 -13.28 -16.24 -2.71
C SER A 266 -13.75 -17.58 -2.12
N THR A 267 -13.34 -18.67 -2.74
CA THR A 267 -13.30 -19.97 -2.06
C THR A 267 -12.11 -19.99 -1.10
N VAL A 268 -12.34 -20.38 0.14
CA VAL A 268 -11.29 -20.57 1.18
C VAL A 268 -11.56 -21.89 1.88
N ASN A 269 -10.56 -22.78 1.90
CA ASN A 269 -10.64 -24.13 2.49
C ASN A 269 -11.88 -24.94 2.01
N GLY A 270 -12.13 -24.91 0.70
CA GLY A 270 -13.28 -25.59 0.07
C GLY A 270 -14.64 -24.88 0.27
N LYS A 271 -14.72 -23.85 1.11
CA LYS A 271 -15.94 -23.10 1.38
C LYS A 271 -16.07 -21.92 0.41
N ALA A 272 -17.13 -21.90 -0.38
CA ALA A 272 -17.40 -20.83 -1.35
C ALA A 272 -17.92 -19.55 -0.69
N ASN A 273 -17.80 -18.42 -1.39
CA ASN A 273 -18.35 -17.10 -1.00
C ASN A 273 -17.85 -16.58 0.36
N VAL A 274 -16.69 -17.02 0.82
CA VAL A 274 -16.05 -16.51 2.04
C VAL A 274 -15.52 -15.11 1.76
N TYR A 275 -15.77 -14.17 2.68
CA TYR A 275 -15.15 -12.84 2.62
C TYR A 275 -13.65 -12.98 2.86
N LEU A 276 -12.86 -12.69 1.82
CA LEU A 276 -11.41 -12.72 1.88
C LEU A 276 -10.94 -11.47 2.63
N GLU A 277 -10.16 -11.65 3.70
CA GLU A 277 -9.70 -10.52 4.51
C GLU A 277 -8.18 -10.31 4.39
N ARG A 278 -7.40 -11.39 4.53
CA ARG A 278 -5.93 -11.33 4.54
C ARG A 278 -5.35 -12.55 3.85
N VAL A 279 -4.31 -12.31 3.06
CA VAL A 279 -3.38 -13.35 2.60
C VAL A 279 -2.02 -13.06 3.21
N TYR A 280 -1.40 -14.06 3.82
CA TYR A 280 -0.05 -13.98 4.36
C TYR A 280 0.85 -14.96 3.60
N VAL A 281 1.95 -14.44 3.06
CA VAL A 281 2.92 -15.22 2.29
C VAL A 281 4.17 -15.40 3.11
N GLN A 282 4.47 -16.63 3.50
CA GLN A 282 5.78 -16.96 4.02
C GLN A 282 6.71 -17.21 2.85
N SER A 283 7.75 -16.40 2.75
CA SER A 283 8.83 -16.59 1.78
C SER A 283 10.18 -16.67 2.45
N THR A 284 11.05 -17.44 1.82
CA THR A 284 12.49 -17.51 2.08
C THR A 284 13.25 -17.05 0.85
N THR A 285 14.56 -16.87 0.99
CA THR A 285 15.44 -16.57 -0.13
C THR A 285 16.41 -17.73 -0.29
N SER A 286 16.43 -18.33 -1.48
CA SER A 286 17.40 -19.38 -1.84
C SER A 286 18.13 -18.94 -3.09
N TRP A 287 19.47 -18.93 -3.06
CA TRP A 287 20.30 -18.49 -4.20
C TRP A 287 19.96 -17.08 -4.71
N GLY A 288 19.51 -16.19 -3.84
CA GLY A 288 19.11 -14.83 -4.19
C GLY A 288 17.74 -14.70 -4.85
N LEU A 289 17.02 -15.81 -5.08
CA LEU A 289 15.66 -15.81 -5.61
C LEU A 289 14.64 -16.00 -4.47
N PRO A 290 13.50 -15.27 -4.50
CA PRO A 290 12.42 -15.47 -3.55
C PRO A 290 11.76 -16.82 -3.80
N LYS A 291 11.59 -17.60 -2.74
CA LYS A 291 10.87 -18.88 -2.74
C LYS A 291 9.74 -18.81 -1.73
N VAL A 292 8.51 -19.08 -2.17
CA VAL A 292 7.36 -19.21 -1.26
C VAL A 292 7.46 -20.55 -0.53
N GLU A 293 7.34 -20.53 0.80
CA GLU A 293 7.30 -21.74 1.63
C GLU A 293 5.86 -22.18 1.89
N TYR A 294 4.98 -21.22 2.19
CA TYR A 294 3.55 -21.45 2.33
C TYR A 294 2.77 -20.14 2.21
N VAL A 295 1.46 -20.28 1.95
CA VAL A 295 0.50 -19.18 1.93
C VAL A 295 -0.62 -19.48 2.92
N GLU A 296 -0.97 -18.50 3.74
CA GLU A 296 -2.11 -18.56 4.65
C GLU A 296 -3.17 -17.58 4.17
N ILE A 297 -4.42 -18.02 4.16
CA ILE A 297 -5.56 -17.25 3.69
C ILE A 297 -6.57 -17.22 4.82
N PHE A 298 -6.94 -16.00 5.20
CA PHE A 298 -7.88 -15.71 6.27
C PHE A 298 -9.12 -15.07 5.67
N GLY A 299 -10.27 -15.57 6.08
CA GLY A 299 -11.55 -14.99 5.71
C GLY A 299 -12.61 -15.20 6.78
N VAL A 300 -13.81 -14.72 6.47
CA VAL A 300 -14.98 -14.82 7.34
C VAL A 300 -16.16 -15.29 6.50
N ASP A 301 -16.92 -16.26 7.01
CA ASP A 301 -18.20 -16.63 6.41
C ASP A 301 -19.20 -15.47 6.59
N PRO A 302 -19.79 -14.95 5.49
CA PRO A 302 -20.71 -13.81 5.58
C PRO A 302 -22.04 -14.12 6.29
N VAL A 303 -22.44 -15.40 6.35
CA VAL A 303 -23.67 -15.89 6.98
C VAL A 303 -23.42 -16.25 8.44
N THR A 304 -22.44 -17.13 8.72
CA THR A 304 -22.20 -17.62 10.08
C THR A 304 -21.33 -16.69 10.90
N GLN A 305 -20.63 -15.75 10.25
CA GLN A 305 -19.62 -14.90 10.88
C GLN A 305 -18.50 -15.71 11.57
N GLU A 306 -18.23 -16.92 11.08
CA GLU A 306 -17.12 -17.72 11.57
C GLU A 306 -15.87 -17.44 10.74
N ARG A 307 -14.70 -17.47 11.40
CA ARG A 307 -13.42 -17.37 10.71
C ARG A 307 -13.17 -18.63 9.91
N VAL A 308 -12.75 -18.44 8.66
CA VAL A 308 -12.33 -19.51 7.75
C VAL A 308 -10.85 -19.32 7.46
N TYR A 309 -10.10 -20.41 7.53
CA TYR A 309 -8.64 -20.41 7.35
C TYR A 309 -8.23 -21.52 6.39
N GLU A 310 -7.29 -21.20 5.50
CA GLU A 310 -6.66 -22.13 4.57
C GLU A 310 -5.15 -21.92 4.61
N LYS A 311 -4.38 -23.01 4.74
CA LYS A 311 -2.93 -23.01 4.53
C LYS A 311 -2.60 -23.83 3.29
N LYS A 312 -1.86 -23.23 2.37
CA LYS A 312 -1.38 -23.88 1.16
C LYS A 312 0.14 -23.97 1.16
N LEU A 313 0.63 -25.14 0.75
CA LEU A 313 2.02 -25.32 0.35
C LEU A 313 2.13 -25.13 -1.18
N PRO A 314 3.28 -24.65 -1.68
CA PRO A 314 3.54 -24.48 -3.11
C PRO A 314 3.37 -25.75 -3.93
#